data_AF-A0ABD6EPP3-F1
#
_entry.id   AF-A0ABD6EPP3-F1
#
_cell.length_a   1.000
_cell.length_b   1.000
_cell.length_c   1.000
_cell.angle_alpha   90.00
_cell.angle_beta   90.00
_cell.angle_gamma   90.00
#
_symmetry.space_group_name_H-M   'P 1'
#
loop_
_entity.id
_entity.type
_entity.pdbx_description
1 polymer ?
#
loop_
_entity_poly.entity_id
_entity_poly.type
_entity_poly.pdbx_seq_one_letter_code
_entity_poly.pdbx_strand_id
1 'polypeptide(L)'
;MTTSDPSPTGSPSRHITVVDVYDLAAAIGKDFEWLIEQFGNDSVRRLMPKVISALETLEALASNNDRENDEIINLRKTVERLENDKQLRQQDRDKFEAELETVEENYKKEINDLWVMVKNLQQENKHLSSSVTADNAPSSISTTINEEDLKVMIELQNLSSKQKEQIKELQRDVESYSYEVENLQNGIEKLIRQNQELLRKNSSLQKQGRMLVEEKSEIIKRLQITEEDNIKLSSLLRDASRQCRDLQQTRMDDSDNAPRFTLAELREVLQEKNMLKGKVLELEEELEQFRPKRSDSEYSDLNKEYDPGSSCSDEYLVYGPINREPEEKLYPWKYQRKDSGVRKFFRFFKEGLNSGAWSPQKTSSSPIPSTRTLSSLSGSGSTSRA
;
A
#
# COMPACT_ATOMS: atom_id res chain seq x y z
N MET A 1 -14.68 -14.05 -29.87
CA MET A 1 -13.35 -13.53 -30.21
C MET A 1 -12.41 -13.87 -29.08
N THR A 2 -11.60 -14.91 -29.25
CA THR A 2 -10.63 -15.41 -28.28
C THR A 2 -9.37 -14.54 -28.34
N THR A 3 -9.19 -13.65 -27.38
CA THR A 3 -7.94 -12.89 -27.23
C THR A 3 -6.92 -13.83 -26.59
N SER A 4 -6.07 -14.39 -27.45
CA SER A 4 -4.82 -15.03 -27.07
C SER A 4 -3.94 -14.02 -26.33
N ASP A 5 -3.70 -14.30 -25.05
CA ASP A 5 -2.79 -13.56 -24.18
C ASP A 5 -1.36 -13.62 -24.76
N PRO A 6 -0.69 -12.48 -25.02
CA PRO A 6 0.71 -12.50 -25.38
C PRO A 6 1.50 -12.74 -24.10
N SER A 7 2.11 -13.93 -24.00
CA SER A 7 3.10 -14.28 -22.99
C SER A 7 4.06 -13.10 -22.72
N PRO A 8 4.24 -12.65 -21.46
CA PRO A 8 5.22 -11.62 -21.19
C PRO A 8 6.59 -12.27 -21.38
N THR A 9 7.38 -11.73 -22.30
CA THR A 9 8.83 -11.96 -22.34
C THR A 9 9.41 -11.43 -21.03
N GLY A 10 9.38 -12.25 -19.98
CA GLY A 10 9.99 -11.96 -18.70
C GLY A 10 11.50 -11.92 -18.90
N SER A 11 12.13 -10.79 -18.62
CA SER A 11 13.58 -10.72 -18.51
C SER A 11 14.02 -11.83 -17.53
N PRO A 12 15.02 -12.66 -17.85
CA PRO A 12 15.46 -13.77 -16.99
C PRO A 12 15.89 -13.31 -15.58
N SER A 13 16.21 -12.02 -15.44
CA SER A 13 16.47 -11.35 -14.16
C SER A 13 15.27 -11.30 -13.21
N ARG A 14 14.03 -11.43 -13.71
CA ARG A 14 12.80 -11.47 -12.90
C ARG A 14 12.56 -12.80 -12.19
N HIS A 15 13.40 -13.80 -12.42
CA HIS A 15 13.29 -15.10 -11.75
C HIS A 15 14.43 -15.39 -10.78
N ILE A 16 15.40 -14.47 -10.67
CA ILE A 16 16.49 -14.59 -9.70
C ILE A 16 15.91 -14.31 -8.32
N THR A 17 15.97 -15.33 -7.47
CA THR A 17 15.56 -15.27 -6.07
C THR A 17 16.75 -14.96 -5.17
N VAL A 18 16.48 -14.56 -3.93
CA VAL A 18 17.53 -14.35 -2.93
C VAL A 18 18.36 -15.63 -2.69
N VAL A 19 17.76 -16.82 -2.87
CA VAL A 19 18.47 -18.11 -2.73
C VAL A 19 19.53 -18.26 -3.82
N ASP A 20 19.19 -17.95 -5.07
CA ASP A 20 20.14 -18.02 -6.19
C ASP A 20 21.34 -17.09 -5.98
N VAL A 21 21.12 -15.92 -5.36
CA VAL A 21 22.20 -14.98 -5.00
C VAL A 21 23.14 -15.56 -3.94
N TYR A 22 22.61 -16.30 -2.96
CA TYR A 22 23.44 -16.98 -1.97
C TYR A 22 24.22 -18.16 -2.55
N ASP A 23 23.64 -18.91 -3.49
CA ASP A 23 24.34 -20.00 -4.18
C ASP A 23 25.48 -19.46 -5.06
N LEU A 24 25.24 -18.35 -5.78
CA LEU A 24 26.29 -17.64 -6.51
C LEU A 24 27.39 -17.13 -5.56
N ALA A 25 27.01 -16.52 -4.43
CA ALA A 25 27.96 -16.04 -3.43
C ALA A 25 28.83 -17.18 -2.86
N ALA A 26 28.25 -18.36 -2.64
CA ALA A 26 28.97 -19.53 -2.16
C ALA A 26 29.95 -20.08 -3.21
N ALA A 27 29.55 -20.15 -4.49
CA ALA A 27 30.43 -20.55 -5.58
C ALA A 27 31.62 -19.59 -5.72
N ILE A 28 31.34 -18.28 -5.77
CA ILE A 28 32.36 -17.23 -5.83
C ILE A 28 33.28 -17.25 -4.60
N GLY A 29 32.74 -17.55 -3.42
CA GLY A 29 33.51 -17.70 -2.19
C GLY A 29 34.55 -18.83 -2.27
N LYS A 30 34.18 -19.98 -2.85
CA LYS A 30 35.12 -21.10 -3.09
C LYS A 30 36.23 -20.73 -4.06
N ASP A 31 35.91 -20.00 -5.12
CA ASP A 31 36.91 -19.54 -6.09
C ASP A 31 37.89 -18.54 -5.45
N PHE A 32 37.40 -17.67 -4.57
CA PHE A 32 38.26 -16.79 -3.78
C PHE A 32 39.14 -17.56 -2.80
N GLU A 33 38.61 -18.59 -2.12
CA GLU A 33 39.40 -19.47 -1.26
C GLU A 33 40.56 -20.11 -2.04
N TRP A 34 40.26 -20.69 -3.21
CA TRP A 34 41.27 -21.28 -4.08
C TRP A 34 42.32 -20.25 -4.54
N LEU A 35 41.91 -19.05 -4.94
CA LEU A 35 42.83 -17.98 -5.34
C LEU A 35 43.75 -17.55 -4.20
N ILE A 36 43.24 -17.53 -2.98
CA ILE A 36 44.04 -17.17 -1.80
C ILE A 36 45.02 -18.28 -1.45
N GLU A 37 44.63 -19.54 -1.56
CA GLU A 37 45.52 -20.69 -1.35
C GLU A 37 46.68 -20.71 -2.35
N GLN A 38 46.42 -20.39 -3.63
CA GLN A 38 47.44 -20.46 -4.68
C GLN A 38 48.31 -19.20 -4.80
N PHE A 39 47.73 -18.01 -4.63
CA PHE A 39 48.38 -16.73 -4.93
C PHE A 39 48.44 -15.77 -3.73
N GLY A 40 48.06 -16.24 -2.54
CA GLY A 40 48.04 -15.44 -1.33
C GLY A 40 46.89 -14.42 -1.28
N ASN A 41 46.71 -13.89 -0.07
CA ASN A 41 45.61 -13.00 0.32
C ASN A 41 45.50 -11.71 -0.53
N ASP A 42 46.64 -11.08 -0.85
CA ASP A 42 46.67 -9.78 -1.52
C ASP A 42 46.08 -9.83 -2.94
N SER A 43 46.04 -11.01 -3.57
CA SER A 43 45.48 -11.25 -4.90
C SER A 43 43.97 -10.94 -4.96
N VAL A 44 43.25 -11.12 -3.86
CA VAL A 44 41.77 -10.98 -3.81
C VAL A 44 41.33 -9.78 -2.96
N ARG A 45 42.22 -9.26 -2.10
CA ARG A 45 41.94 -8.21 -1.10
C ARG A 45 41.24 -6.95 -1.64
N ARG A 46 41.55 -6.51 -2.87
CA ARG A 46 40.91 -5.34 -3.51
C ARG A 46 39.64 -5.68 -4.29
N LEU A 47 39.51 -6.92 -4.75
CA LEU A 47 38.39 -7.39 -5.57
C LEU A 47 37.20 -7.82 -4.70
N MET A 48 37.45 -8.51 -3.58
CA MET A 48 36.42 -9.04 -2.68
C MET A 48 35.40 -7.98 -2.24
N PRO A 49 35.77 -6.76 -1.81
CA PRO A 49 34.79 -5.76 -1.42
C PRO A 49 33.88 -5.30 -2.57
N LYS A 50 34.39 -5.29 -3.81
CA LYS A 50 33.62 -4.92 -5.00
C LYS A 50 32.62 -6.02 -5.36
N VAL A 51 33.04 -7.28 -5.27
CA VAL A 51 32.18 -8.43 -5.54
C VAL A 51 31.09 -8.55 -4.47
N ILE A 52 31.42 -8.34 -3.20
CA ILE A 52 30.42 -8.24 -2.13
C ILE A 52 29.42 -7.12 -2.45
N SER A 53 29.89 -5.92 -2.80
CA SER A 53 28.99 -4.81 -3.13
C SER A 53 28.07 -5.11 -4.32
N ALA A 54 28.54 -5.84 -5.32
CA ALA A 54 27.72 -6.25 -6.47
C ALA A 54 26.68 -7.31 -6.07
N LEU A 55 27.09 -8.33 -5.28
CA LEU A 55 26.18 -9.36 -4.77
C LEU A 55 25.12 -8.78 -3.83
N GLU A 56 25.43 -7.73 -3.07
CA GLU A 56 24.45 -7.01 -2.26
C GLU A 56 23.43 -6.23 -3.08
N THR A 57 23.87 -5.58 -4.17
CA THR A 57 22.93 -4.95 -5.10
C THR A 57 22.03 -5.99 -5.74
N LEU A 58 22.56 -7.18 -6.04
CA LEU A 58 21.79 -8.28 -6.60
C LEU A 58 20.82 -8.88 -5.57
N GLU A 59 21.23 -9.05 -4.31
CA GLU A 59 20.36 -9.49 -3.20
C GLU A 59 19.19 -8.51 -2.99
N ALA A 60 19.46 -7.19 -3.06
CA ALA A 60 18.44 -6.17 -2.95
C ALA A 60 17.44 -6.22 -4.13
N LEU A 61 17.94 -6.40 -5.37
CA LEU A 61 17.10 -6.53 -6.55
C LEU A 61 16.26 -7.81 -6.53
N ALA A 62 16.84 -8.94 -6.15
CA ALA A 62 16.14 -10.21 -6.01
C ALA A 62 15.05 -10.12 -4.92
N SER A 63 15.37 -9.52 -3.76
CA SER A 63 14.40 -9.31 -2.70
C SER A 63 13.27 -8.34 -3.09
N ASN A 64 13.55 -7.34 -3.91
CA ASN A 64 12.52 -6.43 -4.44
C ASN A 64 11.61 -7.15 -5.44
N ASN A 65 12.19 -7.95 -6.32
CA ASN A 65 11.46 -8.77 -7.29
C ASN A 65 10.54 -9.80 -6.62
N ASP A 66 10.98 -10.47 -5.56
CA ASP A 66 10.12 -11.37 -4.77
C ASP A 66 8.90 -10.63 -4.20
N ARG A 67 9.10 -9.40 -3.67
CA ARG A 67 8.00 -8.56 -3.16
C ARG A 67 7.03 -8.13 -4.26
N GLU A 68 7.56 -7.69 -5.41
CA GLU A 68 6.75 -7.30 -6.56
C GLU A 68 5.96 -8.50 -7.10
N ASN A 69 6.55 -9.69 -7.14
CA ASN A 69 5.86 -10.91 -7.54
C ASN A 69 4.73 -11.28 -6.56
N ASP A 70 4.96 -11.18 -5.25
CA ASP A 70 3.93 -11.40 -4.24
C ASP A 70 2.76 -10.39 -4.39
N GLU A 71 3.08 -9.12 -4.68
CA GLU A 71 2.07 -8.10 -4.94
C GLU A 71 1.27 -8.39 -6.21
N ILE A 72 1.94 -8.79 -7.30
CA ILE A 72 1.28 -9.21 -8.54
C ILE A 72 0.34 -10.39 -8.28
N ILE A 73 0.76 -11.39 -7.50
CA ILE A 73 -0.09 -12.54 -7.14
C ILE A 73 -1.32 -12.07 -6.35
N ASN A 74 -1.15 -11.16 -5.38
CA ASN A 74 -2.26 -10.64 -4.59
C ASN A 74 -3.24 -9.79 -5.43
N LEU A 75 -2.72 -8.98 -6.35
CA LEU A 75 -3.54 -8.20 -7.28
C LEU A 75 -4.32 -9.12 -8.21
N ARG A 76 -3.68 -10.15 -8.78
CA ARG A 76 -4.35 -11.16 -9.62
C ARG A 76 -5.51 -11.84 -8.89
N LYS A 77 -5.29 -12.29 -7.64
CA LYS A 77 -6.36 -12.86 -6.79
C LYS A 77 -7.49 -11.87 -6.53
N THR A 78 -7.15 -10.59 -6.35
CA THR A 78 -8.14 -9.53 -6.12
C THR A 78 -8.97 -9.27 -7.37
N VAL A 79 -8.35 -9.24 -8.54
CA VAL A 79 -9.03 -9.11 -9.84
C VAL A 79 -9.97 -10.29 -10.06
N GLU A 80 -9.49 -11.52 -9.88
CA GLU A 80 -10.32 -12.73 -10.02
C GLU A 80 -11.55 -12.69 -9.08
N ARG A 81 -11.37 -12.27 -7.83
CA ARG A 81 -12.48 -12.08 -6.88
C ARG A 81 -13.48 -11.03 -7.35
N LEU A 82 -13.01 -9.90 -7.86
CA LEU A 82 -13.87 -8.81 -8.35
C LEU A 82 -14.60 -9.20 -9.64
N GLU A 83 -13.96 -9.95 -10.52
CA GLU A 83 -14.58 -10.49 -11.73
C GLU A 83 -15.70 -11.48 -11.39
N ASN A 84 -15.47 -12.37 -10.44
CA ASN A 84 -16.50 -13.29 -9.94
C ASN A 84 -17.69 -12.55 -9.28
N ASP A 85 -17.42 -11.54 -8.44
CA ASP A 85 -18.49 -10.72 -7.84
C ASP A 85 -19.28 -9.94 -8.92
N LYS A 86 -18.60 -9.40 -9.93
CA LYS A 86 -19.26 -8.74 -11.07
C LYS A 86 -20.13 -9.71 -11.86
N GLN A 87 -19.66 -10.92 -12.13
CA GLN A 87 -20.43 -11.95 -12.84
C GLN A 87 -21.65 -12.37 -12.03
N LEU A 88 -21.51 -12.59 -10.71
CA LEU A 88 -22.62 -12.96 -9.85
C LEU A 88 -23.70 -11.87 -9.81
N ARG A 89 -23.29 -10.60 -9.65
CA ARG A 89 -24.23 -9.46 -9.70
C ARG A 89 -24.92 -9.33 -11.05
N GLN A 90 -24.20 -9.58 -12.15
CA GLN A 90 -24.82 -9.57 -13.47
C GLN A 90 -25.85 -10.70 -13.61
N GLN A 91 -25.51 -11.91 -13.18
CA GLN A 91 -26.42 -13.04 -13.20
C GLN A 91 -27.69 -12.78 -12.36
N ASP A 92 -27.54 -12.16 -11.20
CA ASP A 92 -28.70 -11.80 -10.37
C ASP A 92 -29.57 -10.75 -11.05
N ARG A 93 -28.98 -9.76 -11.74
CA ARG A 93 -29.74 -8.80 -12.56
C ARG A 93 -30.51 -9.49 -13.69
N ASP A 94 -29.86 -10.40 -14.41
CA ASP A 94 -30.49 -11.14 -15.51
C ASP A 94 -31.65 -12.02 -14.99
N LYS A 95 -31.49 -12.63 -13.80
CA LYS A 95 -32.57 -13.38 -13.13
C LYS A 95 -33.74 -12.49 -12.77
N PHE A 96 -33.50 -11.32 -12.16
CA PHE A 96 -34.56 -10.37 -11.82
C PHE A 96 -35.29 -9.87 -13.07
N GLU A 97 -34.57 -9.63 -14.17
CA GLU A 97 -35.16 -9.23 -15.45
C GLU A 97 -36.06 -10.34 -16.03
N ALA A 98 -35.60 -11.60 -15.99
CA ALA A 98 -36.41 -12.75 -16.42
C ALA A 98 -37.65 -13.00 -15.55
N GLU A 99 -37.52 -12.85 -14.22
CA GLU A 99 -38.67 -12.92 -13.30
C GLU A 99 -39.69 -11.80 -13.59
N LEU A 100 -39.20 -10.59 -13.86
CA LEU A 100 -40.05 -9.46 -14.23
C LEU A 100 -40.80 -9.72 -15.54
N GLU A 101 -40.10 -10.19 -16.57
CA GLU A 101 -40.71 -10.54 -17.86
C GLU A 101 -41.79 -11.62 -17.68
N THR A 102 -41.52 -12.63 -16.84
CA THR A 102 -42.50 -13.69 -16.52
C THR A 102 -43.75 -13.11 -15.83
N VAL A 103 -43.58 -12.17 -14.91
CA VAL A 103 -44.70 -11.49 -14.24
C VAL A 103 -45.49 -10.63 -15.24
N GLU A 104 -44.83 -9.93 -16.15
CA GLU A 104 -45.49 -9.16 -17.21
C GLU A 104 -46.28 -10.05 -18.18
N GLU A 105 -45.72 -11.19 -18.58
CA GLU A 105 -46.39 -12.19 -19.42
C GLU A 105 -47.68 -12.71 -18.74
N ASN A 106 -47.59 -13.00 -17.43
CA ASN A 106 -48.72 -13.43 -16.63
C ASN A 106 -49.81 -12.36 -16.55
N TYR A 107 -49.45 -11.10 -16.30
CA TYR A 107 -50.43 -10.01 -16.27
C TYR A 107 -51.10 -9.80 -17.64
N LYS A 108 -50.35 -9.89 -18.75
CA LYS A 108 -50.93 -9.82 -20.10
C LYS A 108 -51.94 -10.94 -20.32
N LYS A 109 -51.62 -12.17 -19.88
CA LYS A 109 -52.52 -13.32 -19.97
C LYS A 109 -53.79 -13.11 -19.15
N GLU A 110 -53.66 -12.69 -17.89
CA GLU A 110 -54.82 -12.40 -17.03
C GLU A 110 -55.73 -11.32 -17.61
N ILE A 111 -55.16 -10.23 -18.14
CA ILE A 111 -55.92 -9.17 -18.82
C ILE A 111 -56.70 -9.75 -20.00
N ASN A 112 -56.07 -10.59 -20.82
CA ASN A 112 -56.72 -11.23 -21.96
C ASN A 112 -57.84 -12.19 -21.53
N ASP A 113 -57.61 -13.01 -20.49
CA ASP A 113 -58.59 -13.95 -19.96
C ASP A 113 -59.81 -13.21 -19.38
N LEU A 114 -59.58 -12.13 -18.62
CA LEU A 114 -60.64 -11.24 -18.12
C LEU A 114 -61.41 -10.57 -19.26
N TRP A 115 -60.72 -10.14 -20.31
CA TRP A 115 -61.36 -9.55 -21.48
C TRP A 115 -62.28 -10.55 -22.19
N VAL A 116 -61.84 -11.80 -22.36
CA VAL A 116 -62.66 -12.89 -22.90
C VAL A 116 -63.87 -13.18 -21.99
N MET A 117 -63.67 -13.23 -20.68
CA MET A 117 -64.75 -13.44 -19.71
C MET A 117 -65.82 -12.34 -19.79
N VAL A 118 -65.40 -11.06 -19.83
CA VAL A 118 -66.32 -9.92 -19.97
C VAL A 118 -67.13 -10.03 -21.27
N LYS A 119 -66.48 -10.39 -22.38
CA LYS A 119 -67.15 -10.58 -23.67
C LYS A 119 -68.21 -11.69 -23.61
N ASN A 120 -67.89 -12.82 -22.97
CA ASN A 120 -68.83 -13.93 -22.80
C ASN A 120 -70.02 -13.53 -21.91
N LEU A 121 -69.78 -12.89 -20.76
CA LEU A 121 -70.84 -12.39 -19.87
C LEU A 121 -71.73 -11.36 -20.55
N GLN A 122 -71.17 -10.47 -21.37
CA GLN A 122 -71.96 -9.52 -22.16
C GLN A 122 -72.86 -10.22 -23.18
N GLN A 123 -72.36 -11.27 -23.83
CA GLN A 123 -73.14 -12.08 -24.77
C GLN A 123 -74.26 -12.83 -24.04
N GLU A 124 -73.97 -13.44 -22.90
CA GLU A 124 -74.95 -14.16 -22.08
C GLU A 124 -76.03 -13.22 -21.52
N ASN A 125 -75.66 -12.06 -20.98
CA ASN A 125 -76.63 -11.04 -20.54
C ASN A 125 -77.53 -10.56 -21.69
N LYS A 126 -76.99 -10.46 -22.90
CA LYS A 126 -77.78 -10.12 -24.09
C LYS A 126 -78.78 -11.25 -24.43
N HIS A 127 -78.36 -12.52 -24.31
CA HIS A 127 -79.23 -13.68 -24.47
C HIS A 127 -80.31 -13.74 -23.38
N LEU A 128 -79.96 -13.58 -22.10
CA LEU A 128 -80.91 -13.57 -20.98
C LEU A 128 -81.88 -12.39 -21.08
N SER A 129 -81.39 -11.20 -21.44
CA SER A 129 -82.26 -10.03 -21.69
C SER A 129 -83.26 -10.29 -22.82
N SER A 130 -82.89 -11.05 -23.86
CA SER A 130 -83.82 -11.46 -24.93
C SER A 130 -84.80 -12.57 -24.51
N SER A 131 -84.49 -13.33 -23.46
CA SER A 131 -85.34 -14.40 -22.92
C SER A 131 -86.28 -13.90 -21.83
N VAL A 132 -85.87 -12.92 -21.02
CA VAL A 132 -86.66 -12.29 -19.94
C VAL A 132 -87.81 -11.43 -20.48
N THR A 133 -87.77 -11.00 -21.74
CA THR A 133 -88.90 -10.30 -22.39
C THR A 133 -90.03 -11.23 -22.84
N ALA A 134 -89.89 -12.55 -22.73
CA ALA A 134 -90.82 -13.53 -23.29
C ALA A 134 -91.81 -14.16 -22.31
N ASP A 135 -91.57 -14.14 -20.99
CA ASP A 135 -92.44 -14.83 -20.02
C ASP A 135 -92.95 -13.89 -18.92
N ASN A 136 -94.25 -13.58 -18.99
CA ASN A 136 -94.99 -13.02 -17.87
C ASN A 136 -96.48 -13.42 -17.96
N ALA A 137 -96.91 -14.38 -17.13
CA ALA A 137 -98.32 -14.65 -16.84
C ALA A 137 -98.48 -15.15 -15.39
N PRO A 138 -99.32 -14.51 -14.55
CA PRO A 138 -99.57 -14.95 -13.18
C PRO A 138 -100.97 -15.55 -13.02
N SER A 139 -101.15 -16.49 -12.09
CA SER A 139 -102.48 -16.72 -11.51
C SER A 139 -102.44 -17.37 -10.11
N SER A 140 -102.97 -16.57 -9.19
CA SER A 140 -103.74 -16.82 -7.96
C SER A 140 -104.48 -18.17 -7.85
N ILE A 141 -104.63 -18.70 -6.62
CA ILE A 141 -105.91 -18.81 -5.87
C ILE A 141 -105.72 -19.60 -4.55
N SER A 142 -106.41 -19.09 -3.53
CA SER A 142 -106.58 -19.55 -2.14
C SER A 142 -107.53 -20.76 -2.03
N THR A 143 -107.26 -21.71 -1.12
CA THR A 143 -108.27 -22.54 -0.42
C THR A 143 -107.65 -23.47 0.65
N THR A 144 -107.07 -22.99 1.75
CA THR A 144 -106.24 -23.93 2.53
C THR A 144 -106.16 -23.64 4.03
N ILE A 145 -107.20 -23.49 4.86
CA ILE A 145 -106.95 -23.17 6.30
C ILE A 145 -106.31 -24.33 7.13
N ASN A 146 -106.26 -25.58 6.62
CA ASN A 146 -105.48 -26.67 7.23
C ASN A 146 -104.29 -27.16 6.37
N GLU A 147 -104.35 -26.94 5.06
CA GLU A 147 -103.20 -27.10 4.16
C GLU A 147 -102.25 -25.90 4.21
N GLU A 148 -102.73 -24.71 4.61
CA GLU A 148 -101.95 -23.47 4.79
C GLU A 148 -101.09 -23.61 6.01
N ASP A 149 -101.60 -24.14 7.12
CA ASP A 149 -100.77 -24.36 8.30
C ASP A 149 -99.68 -25.41 8.01
N LEU A 150 -100.00 -26.49 7.28
CA LEU A 150 -99.02 -27.47 6.80
C LEU A 150 -98.03 -26.84 5.80
N LYS A 151 -98.52 -25.99 4.90
CA LYS A 151 -97.73 -25.29 3.90
C LYS A 151 -96.82 -24.23 4.53
N VAL A 152 -97.29 -23.48 5.50
CA VAL A 152 -96.53 -22.53 6.32
C VAL A 152 -95.49 -23.27 7.12
N MET A 153 -95.80 -24.46 7.66
CA MET A 153 -94.82 -25.31 8.34
C MET A 153 -93.73 -25.81 7.38
N ILE A 154 -94.11 -26.25 6.18
CA ILE A 154 -93.16 -26.63 5.12
C ILE A 154 -92.33 -25.43 4.65
N GLU A 155 -92.94 -24.25 4.51
CA GLU A 155 -92.25 -23.00 4.15
C GLU A 155 -91.28 -22.56 5.25
N LEU A 156 -91.66 -22.65 6.52
CA LEU A 156 -90.77 -22.42 7.67
C LEU A 156 -89.64 -23.44 7.73
N GLN A 157 -89.91 -24.72 7.44
CA GLN A 157 -88.88 -25.75 7.35
C GLN A 157 -87.92 -25.49 6.19
N ASN A 158 -88.42 -25.06 5.04
CA ASN A 158 -87.62 -24.68 3.88
C ASN A 158 -86.79 -23.42 4.15
N LEU A 159 -87.38 -22.41 4.80
CA LEU A 159 -86.67 -21.19 5.22
C LEU A 159 -85.60 -21.53 6.26
N SER A 160 -85.91 -22.38 7.25
CA SER A 160 -84.95 -22.84 8.24
C SER A 160 -83.81 -23.65 7.60
N SER A 161 -84.12 -24.47 6.60
CA SER A 161 -83.11 -25.22 5.84
C SER A 161 -82.21 -24.29 5.03
N LYS A 162 -82.78 -23.28 4.35
CA LYS A 162 -82.04 -22.22 3.65
C LYS A 162 -81.17 -21.40 4.60
N GLN A 163 -81.69 -21.01 5.77
CA GLN A 163 -80.92 -20.30 6.79
C GLN A 163 -79.76 -21.15 7.32
N LYS A 164 -79.97 -22.46 7.55
CA LYS A 164 -78.89 -23.38 7.94
C LYS A 164 -77.82 -23.50 6.86
N GLU A 165 -78.20 -23.53 5.61
CA GLU A 165 -77.28 -23.59 4.48
C GLU A 165 -76.48 -22.30 4.34
N GLN A 166 -77.15 -21.15 4.45
CA GLN A 166 -76.50 -19.83 4.47
C GLN A 166 -75.53 -19.67 5.66
N ILE A 167 -75.87 -20.19 6.85
CA ILE A 167 -74.96 -20.20 7.99
C ILE A 167 -73.72 -21.05 7.70
N LYS A 168 -73.88 -22.21 7.03
CA LYS A 168 -72.73 -23.06 6.66
C LYS A 168 -71.84 -22.41 5.59
N GLU A 169 -72.44 -21.67 4.66
CA GLU A 169 -71.70 -20.91 3.66
C GLU A 169 -70.90 -19.79 4.31
N LEU A 170 -71.55 -18.96 5.15
CA LEU A 170 -70.87 -17.92 5.93
C LEU A 170 -69.77 -18.50 6.83
N GLN A 171 -69.98 -19.67 7.44
CA GLN A 171 -68.94 -20.33 8.23
C GLN A 171 -67.73 -20.72 7.39
N ARG A 172 -67.93 -21.25 6.17
CA ARG A 172 -66.83 -21.53 5.24
C ARG A 172 -66.09 -20.28 4.82
N ASP A 173 -66.81 -19.18 4.57
CA ASP A 173 -66.19 -17.91 4.22
C ASP A 173 -65.33 -17.39 5.38
N VAL A 174 -65.82 -17.46 6.63
CA VAL A 174 -65.04 -17.08 7.82
C VAL A 174 -63.78 -17.95 7.96
N GLU A 175 -63.88 -19.25 7.75
CA GLU A 175 -62.71 -20.15 7.77
C GLU A 175 -61.70 -19.78 6.67
N SER A 176 -62.18 -19.49 5.46
CA SER A 176 -61.34 -19.06 4.34
C SER A 176 -60.62 -17.74 4.65
N TYR A 177 -61.33 -16.74 5.14
CA TYR A 177 -60.74 -15.46 5.54
C TYR A 177 -59.77 -15.60 6.72
N SER A 178 -60.05 -16.49 7.68
CA SER A 178 -59.13 -16.77 8.79
C SER A 178 -57.80 -17.32 8.27
N TYR A 179 -57.85 -18.26 7.33
CA TYR A 179 -56.65 -18.83 6.71
C TYR A 179 -55.86 -17.79 5.89
N GLU A 180 -56.55 -16.92 5.15
CA GLU A 180 -55.91 -15.83 4.41
C GLU A 180 -55.21 -14.83 5.35
N VAL A 181 -55.87 -14.46 6.45
CA VAL A 181 -55.29 -13.58 7.48
C VAL A 181 -54.05 -14.21 8.11
N GLU A 182 -54.07 -15.50 8.44
CA GLU A 182 -52.89 -16.21 8.97
C GLU A 182 -51.73 -16.24 7.97
N ASN A 183 -52.02 -16.47 6.68
CA ASN A 183 -51.01 -16.43 5.63
C ASN A 183 -50.39 -15.04 5.45
N LEU A 184 -51.22 -13.99 5.46
CA LEU A 184 -50.75 -12.60 5.40
C LEU A 184 -49.91 -12.24 6.63
N GLN A 185 -50.33 -12.66 7.83
CA GLN A 185 -49.56 -12.47 9.06
C GLN A 185 -48.18 -13.15 8.97
N ASN A 186 -48.12 -14.39 8.49
CA ASN A 186 -46.85 -15.09 8.25
C ASN A 186 -45.96 -14.37 7.23
N GLY A 187 -46.56 -13.78 6.18
CA GLY A 187 -45.85 -12.95 5.20
C GLY A 187 -45.26 -11.69 5.83
N ILE A 188 -46.04 -10.97 6.64
CA ILE A 188 -45.62 -9.79 7.37
C ILE A 188 -44.47 -10.12 8.33
N GLU A 189 -44.54 -11.22 9.07
CA GLU A 189 -43.47 -11.64 9.98
C GLU A 189 -42.15 -11.91 9.24
N LYS A 190 -42.21 -12.57 8.08
CA LYS A 190 -41.02 -12.80 7.23
C LYS A 190 -40.41 -11.47 6.77
N LEU A 191 -41.24 -10.53 6.31
CA LEU A 191 -40.80 -9.20 5.90
C LEU A 191 -40.18 -8.42 7.05
N ILE A 192 -40.75 -8.50 8.26
CA ILE A 192 -40.18 -7.87 9.46
C ILE A 192 -38.77 -8.42 9.74
N ARG A 193 -38.59 -9.74 9.70
CA ARG A 193 -37.27 -10.37 9.92
C ARG A 193 -36.25 -9.94 8.87
N GLN A 194 -36.65 -9.93 7.59
CA GLN A 194 -35.79 -9.46 6.50
C GLN A 194 -35.41 -7.98 6.67
N ASN A 195 -36.37 -7.12 7.04
CA ASN A 195 -36.11 -5.71 7.27
C ASN A 195 -35.13 -5.48 8.43
N GLN A 196 -35.29 -6.21 9.54
CA GLN A 196 -34.34 -6.17 10.66
C GLN A 196 -32.93 -6.61 10.24
N GLU A 197 -32.80 -7.64 9.40
CA GLU A 197 -31.52 -8.07 8.88
C GLU A 197 -30.89 -7.01 7.97
N LEU A 198 -31.67 -6.39 7.09
CA LEU A 198 -31.22 -5.29 6.23
C LEU A 198 -30.77 -4.08 7.06
N LEU A 199 -31.48 -3.72 8.12
CA LEU A 199 -31.08 -2.65 9.04
C LEU A 199 -29.73 -2.96 9.73
N ARG A 200 -29.53 -4.21 10.17
CA ARG A 200 -28.24 -4.66 10.74
C ARG A 200 -27.10 -4.59 9.72
N LYS A 201 -27.34 -5.07 8.48
CA LYS A 201 -26.37 -5.01 7.38
C LYS A 201 -26.03 -3.56 7.04
N ASN A 202 -27.03 -2.69 6.93
CA ASN A 202 -26.84 -1.26 6.66
C ASN A 202 -26.02 -0.59 7.77
N SER A 203 -26.33 -0.85 9.04
CA SER A 203 -25.54 -0.33 10.16
C SER A 203 -24.08 -0.79 10.12
N SER A 204 -23.83 -2.06 9.77
CA SER A 204 -22.48 -2.61 9.60
C SER A 204 -21.72 -1.95 8.45
N LEU A 205 -22.36 -1.83 7.28
CA LEU A 205 -21.78 -1.16 6.11
C LEU A 205 -21.49 0.31 6.40
N GLN A 206 -22.37 1.01 7.12
CA GLN A 206 -22.14 2.40 7.50
C GLN A 206 -20.95 2.56 8.44
N LYS A 207 -20.74 1.61 9.37
CA LYS A 207 -19.53 1.57 10.23
C LYS A 207 -18.27 1.35 9.40
N GLN A 208 -18.29 0.38 8.48
CA GLN A 208 -17.16 0.13 7.57
C GLN A 208 -16.85 1.37 6.71
N GLY A 209 -17.88 2.03 6.19
CA GLY A 209 -17.74 3.27 5.43
C GLY A 209 -17.06 4.39 6.24
N ARG A 210 -17.41 4.56 7.52
CA ARG A 210 -16.74 5.51 8.41
C ARG A 210 -15.26 5.16 8.62
N MET A 211 -14.94 3.90 8.91
CA MET A 211 -13.56 3.44 9.07
C MET A 211 -12.72 3.70 7.82
N LEU A 212 -13.24 3.38 6.63
CA LEU A 212 -12.53 3.64 5.36
C LEU A 212 -12.30 5.13 5.11
N VAL A 213 -13.24 6.00 5.49
CA VAL A 213 -13.08 7.46 5.39
C VAL A 213 -11.99 7.95 6.36
N GLU A 214 -11.95 7.42 7.58
CA GLU A 214 -10.90 7.73 8.56
C GLU A 214 -9.52 7.29 8.06
N GLU A 215 -9.38 6.05 7.60
CA GLU A 215 -8.14 5.51 7.02
C GLU A 215 -7.67 6.33 5.81
N LYS A 216 -8.60 6.66 4.89
CA LYS A 216 -8.30 7.55 3.75
C LYS A 216 -7.79 8.91 4.23
N SER A 217 -8.42 9.49 5.25
CA SER A 217 -8.00 10.79 5.80
C SER A 217 -6.60 10.73 6.41
N GLU A 218 -6.24 9.62 7.06
CA GLU A 218 -4.91 9.43 7.64
C GLU A 218 -3.84 9.25 6.57
N ILE A 219 -4.13 8.48 5.52
CA ILE A 219 -3.23 8.31 4.37
C ILE A 219 -2.97 9.66 3.69
N ILE A 220 -4.01 10.47 3.47
CA ILE A 220 -3.86 11.81 2.87
C ILE A 220 -2.95 12.70 3.72
N LYS A 221 -3.12 12.70 5.05
CA LYS A 221 -2.25 13.48 5.96
C LYS A 221 -0.80 13.02 5.88
N ARG A 222 -0.54 11.71 5.88
CA ARG A 222 0.81 11.16 5.74
C ARG A 222 1.43 11.55 4.39
N LEU A 223 0.65 11.46 3.31
CA LEU A 223 1.08 11.87 1.98
C LEU A 223 1.47 13.35 1.96
N GLN A 224 0.62 14.22 2.51
CA GLN A 224 0.89 15.66 2.57
C GLN A 224 2.20 15.96 3.30
N ILE A 225 2.45 15.31 4.45
CA ILE A 225 3.72 15.48 5.19
C ILE A 225 4.91 15.06 4.32
N THR A 226 4.81 13.91 3.63
CA THR A 226 5.89 13.44 2.76
C THR A 226 6.11 14.35 1.54
N GLU A 227 5.05 14.98 1.02
CA GLU A 227 5.15 15.97 -0.07
C GLU A 227 5.86 17.23 0.41
N GLU A 228 5.49 17.74 1.59
CA GLU A 228 6.16 18.89 2.21
C GLU A 228 7.65 18.63 2.44
N ASP A 229 8.01 17.42 2.91
CA ASP A 229 9.41 17.04 3.11
C ASP A 229 10.16 16.87 1.79
N ASN A 230 9.53 16.32 0.75
CA ASN A 230 10.12 16.27 -0.59
C ASN A 230 10.38 17.66 -1.17
N ILE A 231 9.47 18.61 -0.94
CA ILE A 231 9.66 20.01 -1.36
C ILE A 231 10.86 20.62 -0.63
N LYS A 232 10.98 20.43 0.70
CA LYS A 232 12.12 20.90 1.49
C LYS A 232 13.44 20.30 1.00
N LEU A 233 13.48 18.98 0.79
CA LEU A 233 14.66 18.29 0.28
C LEU A 233 15.04 18.77 -1.13
N SER A 234 14.06 18.99 -2.00
CA SER A 234 14.29 19.54 -3.34
C SER A 234 14.88 20.94 -3.30
N SER A 235 14.43 21.79 -2.36
CA SER A 235 15.01 23.13 -2.14
C SER A 235 16.47 23.03 -1.67
N LEU A 236 16.72 22.19 -0.65
CA LEU A 236 18.07 21.97 -0.12
C LEU A 236 19.02 21.44 -1.19
N LEU A 237 18.55 20.53 -2.05
CA LEU A 237 19.34 20.00 -3.16
C LEU A 237 19.67 21.10 -4.18
N ARG A 238 18.71 21.99 -4.49
CA ARG A 238 18.96 23.15 -5.37
C ARG A 238 20.01 24.08 -4.77
N ASP A 239 19.90 24.38 -3.47
CA ASP A 239 20.84 25.26 -2.78
C ASP A 239 22.24 24.66 -2.72
N ALA A 240 22.36 23.37 -2.37
CA ALA A 240 23.63 22.65 -2.39
C ALA A 240 24.25 22.60 -3.80
N SER A 241 23.43 22.38 -4.84
CA SER A 241 23.87 22.39 -6.23
C SER A 241 24.33 23.78 -6.70
N ARG A 242 23.73 24.85 -6.15
CA ARG A 242 24.18 26.23 -6.39
C ARG A 242 25.53 26.48 -5.71
N GLN A 243 25.65 26.15 -4.43
CA GLN A 243 26.92 26.30 -3.69
C GLN A 243 28.07 25.51 -4.33
N CYS A 244 27.82 24.29 -4.83
CA CYS A 244 28.83 23.52 -5.54
C CYS A 244 29.30 24.21 -6.83
N ARG A 245 28.38 24.81 -7.58
CA ARG A 245 28.72 25.60 -8.79
C ARG A 245 29.49 26.86 -8.44
N ASP A 246 29.06 27.59 -7.41
CA ASP A 246 29.73 28.81 -6.96
C ASP A 246 31.17 28.51 -6.50
N LEU A 247 31.39 27.45 -5.70
CA LEU A 247 32.72 26.99 -5.30
C LEU A 247 33.58 26.54 -6.48
N GLN A 248 32.98 25.86 -7.46
CA GLN A 248 33.68 25.46 -8.67
C GLN A 248 34.11 26.69 -9.48
N GLN A 249 33.26 27.72 -9.58
CA GLN A 249 33.59 28.97 -10.23
C GLN A 249 34.74 29.68 -9.51
N THR A 250 34.68 29.83 -8.18
CA THR A 250 35.77 30.45 -7.41
C THR A 250 37.11 29.71 -7.60
N ARG A 251 37.11 28.37 -7.64
CA ARG A 251 38.33 27.60 -7.92
C ARG A 251 38.91 27.86 -9.31
N MET A 252 38.07 28.11 -10.32
CA MET A 252 38.52 28.43 -11.66
C MET A 252 39.11 29.85 -11.69
N ASP A 253 38.43 30.81 -11.04
CA ASP A 253 38.89 32.19 -10.93
C ASP A 253 40.24 32.28 -10.19
N ASP A 254 40.42 31.53 -9.09
CA ASP A 254 41.69 31.45 -8.35
C ASP A 254 42.81 30.75 -9.17
N SER A 255 42.47 29.78 -10.02
CA SER A 255 43.44 29.10 -10.89
C SER A 255 43.94 30.01 -12.01
N ASP A 256 43.05 30.81 -12.62
CA ASP A 256 43.41 31.68 -13.74
C ASP A 256 44.10 32.97 -13.29
N ASN A 257 43.79 33.49 -12.09
CA ASN A 257 44.44 34.68 -11.52
C ASN A 257 45.60 34.39 -10.54
N ALA A 258 45.92 33.14 -10.21
CA ALA A 258 47.10 32.84 -9.39
C ALA A 258 48.40 33.12 -10.16
N PRO A 259 49.40 33.80 -9.56
CA PRO A 259 50.70 34.01 -10.19
C PRO A 259 51.37 32.66 -10.44
N ARG A 260 51.56 32.31 -11.72
CA ARG A 260 52.20 31.07 -12.15
C ARG A 260 53.70 31.31 -12.32
N PHE A 261 54.47 31.05 -11.27
CA PHE A 261 55.93 31.04 -11.38
C PHE A 261 56.38 29.80 -12.13
N THR A 262 57.27 29.97 -13.12
CA THR A 262 57.86 28.83 -13.82
C THR A 262 58.98 28.22 -12.98
N LEU A 263 59.22 26.91 -13.16
CA LEU A 263 60.36 26.23 -12.54
C LEU A 263 61.71 26.85 -12.94
N ALA A 264 61.77 27.52 -14.10
CA ALA A 264 62.93 28.26 -14.57
C ALA A 264 63.13 29.55 -13.76
N GLU A 265 62.09 30.38 -13.61
CA GLU A 265 62.14 31.59 -12.77
C GLU A 265 62.53 31.28 -11.33
N LEU A 266 61.98 30.20 -10.76
CA LEU A 266 62.35 29.78 -9.40
C LEU A 266 63.83 29.39 -9.30
N ARG A 267 64.38 28.72 -10.33
CA ARG A 267 65.81 28.38 -10.36
C ARG A 267 66.68 29.61 -10.51
N GLU A 268 66.29 30.57 -11.35
CA GLU A 268 66.99 31.84 -11.54
C GLU A 268 67.04 32.62 -10.22
N VAL A 269 65.90 32.79 -9.54
CA VAL A 269 65.84 33.48 -8.24
C VAL A 269 66.66 32.75 -7.18
N LEU A 270 66.65 31.41 -7.16
CA LEU A 270 67.47 30.64 -6.22
C LEU A 270 68.96 30.77 -6.53
N GLN A 271 69.34 30.82 -7.80
CA GLN A 271 70.73 31.02 -8.22
C GLN A 271 71.19 32.43 -7.85
N GLU A 272 70.37 33.45 -8.12
CA GLU A 272 70.62 34.83 -7.72
C GLU A 272 70.74 34.96 -6.21
N LYS A 273 69.82 34.36 -5.45
CA LYS A 273 69.90 34.28 -3.99
C LYS A 273 71.23 33.67 -3.53
N ASN A 274 71.67 32.58 -4.14
CA ASN A 274 72.92 31.92 -3.75
C ASN A 274 74.15 32.77 -4.10
N MET A 275 74.15 33.45 -5.25
CA MET A 275 75.22 34.39 -5.62
C MET A 275 75.27 35.57 -4.65
N LEU A 276 74.12 36.17 -4.34
CA LEU A 276 74.02 37.27 -3.39
C LEU A 276 74.45 36.83 -2.00
N LYS A 277 74.08 35.61 -1.57
CA LYS A 277 74.54 35.04 -0.31
C LYS A 277 76.06 34.88 -0.27
N GLY A 278 76.68 34.43 -1.37
CA GLY A 278 78.14 34.37 -1.49
C GLY A 278 78.78 35.76 -1.38
N LYS A 279 78.23 36.75 -2.09
CA LYS A 279 78.71 38.14 -2.05
C LYS A 279 78.53 38.80 -0.67
N VAL A 280 77.44 38.47 0.03
CA VAL A 280 77.23 38.91 1.42
C VAL A 280 78.30 38.31 2.32
N LEU A 281 78.63 37.02 2.18
CA LEU A 281 79.70 36.40 2.97
C LEU A 281 81.07 37.03 2.70
N GLU A 282 81.40 37.32 1.44
CA GLU A 282 82.64 38.01 1.07
C GLU A 282 82.70 39.41 1.70
N LEU A 283 81.61 40.19 1.60
CA LEU A 283 81.53 41.52 2.20
C LEU A 283 81.55 41.47 3.73
N GLU A 284 80.93 40.47 4.34
CA GLU A 284 81.01 40.21 5.79
C GLU A 284 82.43 39.88 6.22
N GLU A 285 83.18 39.07 5.44
CA GLU A 285 84.60 38.77 5.70
C GLU A 285 85.47 40.01 5.58
N GLU A 286 85.31 40.81 4.52
CA GLU A 286 86.01 42.09 4.36
C GLU A 286 85.70 43.03 5.52
N LEU A 287 84.42 43.19 5.88
CA LEU A 287 84.01 44.02 7.01
C LEU A 287 84.59 43.52 8.33
N GLU A 288 84.63 42.21 8.57
CA GLU A 288 85.23 41.62 9.78
C GLU A 288 86.74 41.87 9.83
N GLN A 289 87.40 41.92 8.67
CA GLN A 289 88.83 42.23 8.54
C GLN A 289 89.15 43.71 8.85
N PHE A 290 88.20 44.60 8.56
CA PHE A 290 88.28 46.03 8.90
C PHE A 290 87.60 46.38 10.23
N ARG A 291 86.92 45.43 10.87
CA ARG A 291 86.28 45.65 12.16
C ARG A 291 87.38 45.78 13.21
N PRO A 292 87.50 46.94 13.88
CA PRO A 292 88.42 47.06 14.99
C PRO A 292 87.97 46.04 16.05
N LYS A 293 88.88 45.21 16.57
CA LYS A 293 88.62 44.42 17.79
C LYS A 293 88.33 45.40 18.92
N ARG A 294 87.04 45.71 19.12
CA ARG A 294 86.55 46.53 20.23
C ARG A 294 85.87 45.61 21.24
N SER A 295 86.62 45.45 22.33
CA SER A 295 86.18 45.23 23.70
C SER A 295 84.86 45.91 24.06
N ASP A 296 84.10 45.23 24.92
CA ASP A 296 83.03 45.68 25.82
C ASP A 296 82.73 47.19 25.89
N SER A 297 81.46 47.58 25.77
CA SER A 297 80.79 48.60 26.59
C SER A 297 79.43 49.01 25.99
N GLU A 298 78.37 48.75 26.77
CA GLU A 298 77.15 49.57 27.02
C GLU A 298 76.49 50.32 25.84
N TYR A 299 75.23 50.00 25.55
CA TYR A 299 74.05 50.82 25.96
C TYR A 299 72.77 50.17 25.42
N SER A 300 72.00 49.66 26.38
CA SER A 300 70.61 49.29 26.26
C SER A 300 69.69 50.51 26.15
N ASP A 301 68.49 50.22 25.65
CA ASP A 301 67.21 50.79 26.11
C ASP A 301 66.63 51.94 25.28
N LEU A 302 65.48 51.67 24.67
CA LEU A 302 64.25 52.47 24.78
C LEU A 302 63.14 51.78 23.97
N ASN A 303 62.53 50.75 24.56
CA ASN A 303 61.25 50.19 24.13
C ASN A 303 60.20 50.67 25.15
N LYS A 304 59.41 51.69 24.80
CA LYS A 304 58.32 52.20 25.66
C LYS A 304 56.98 52.13 24.92
N GLU A 305 56.24 51.13 25.35
CA GLU A 305 54.80 50.92 25.30
C GLU A 305 54.00 52.21 25.58
N TYR A 306 53.01 52.49 24.72
CA TYR A 306 51.88 53.40 24.99
C TYR A 306 50.64 52.89 24.26
N ASP A 307 49.70 52.34 25.03
CA ASP A 307 48.26 52.33 24.80
C ASP A 307 47.65 52.93 26.09
N PRO A 308 46.73 53.92 26.06
CA PRO A 308 45.32 53.60 25.78
C PRO A 308 44.49 54.74 25.16
N GLY A 309 43.63 54.41 24.18
CA GLY A 309 42.53 55.32 23.84
C GLY A 309 41.81 55.00 22.54
N SER A 310 41.02 53.94 22.51
CA SER A 310 39.99 53.80 21.46
C SER A 310 38.69 53.22 22.03
N SER A 311 37.65 54.03 21.85
CA SER A 311 36.23 53.85 22.11
C SER A 311 35.73 52.41 22.29
N CYS A 312 35.15 52.14 23.46
CA CYS A 312 34.37 50.94 23.77
C CYS A 312 33.14 50.87 22.85
N SER A 313 33.27 50.16 21.73
CA SER A 313 32.13 49.61 20.99
C SER A 313 32.00 48.17 21.43
N ASP A 314 31.00 47.90 22.26
CA ASP A 314 30.65 46.55 22.70
C ASP A 314 30.00 45.82 21.51
N GLU A 315 30.85 45.31 20.60
CA GLU A 315 30.44 44.48 19.48
C GLU A 315 30.14 43.07 20.03
N TYR A 316 28.86 42.82 20.33
CA TYR A 316 28.38 41.48 20.68
C TYR A 316 28.64 40.53 19.50
N LEU A 317 29.66 39.68 19.63
CA LEU A 317 29.90 38.56 18.72
C LEU A 317 28.74 37.56 18.87
N VAL A 318 27.72 37.71 18.02
CA VAL A 318 26.63 36.74 17.89
C VAL A 318 27.18 35.51 17.20
N TYR A 319 27.60 34.51 17.98
CA TYR A 319 27.82 33.16 17.47
C TYR A 319 26.50 32.65 16.92
N GLY A 320 26.44 32.46 15.59
CA GLY A 320 25.31 31.79 14.95
C GLY A 320 25.06 30.40 15.54
N PRO A 321 23.87 29.82 15.36
CA PRO A 321 23.55 28.50 15.90
C PRO A 321 24.65 27.52 15.53
N ILE A 322 25.30 26.93 16.54
CA ILE A 322 26.30 25.87 16.34
C ILE A 322 25.70 24.88 15.33
N ASN A 323 26.44 24.59 14.26
CA ASN A 323 26.08 23.52 13.33
C ASN A 323 25.89 22.25 14.16
N ARG A 324 24.63 21.90 14.45
CA ARG A 324 24.31 20.62 15.09
C ARG A 324 24.82 19.55 14.14
N GLU A 325 25.67 18.68 14.65
CA GLU A 325 26.11 17.54 13.87
C GLU A 325 24.87 16.80 13.34
N PRO A 326 24.90 16.32 12.08
CA PRO A 326 23.80 15.54 11.52
C PRO A 326 23.40 14.43 12.51
N GLU A 327 22.10 14.18 12.69
CA GLU A 327 21.63 13.12 13.60
C GLU A 327 22.26 11.76 13.31
N GLU A 328 22.68 11.52 12.06
CA GLU A 328 23.42 10.34 11.62
C GLU A 328 24.80 10.20 12.28
N LYS A 329 25.46 11.32 12.64
CA LYS A 329 26.73 11.32 13.38
C LYS A 329 26.52 11.20 14.90
N LEU A 330 25.43 11.77 15.43
CA LEU A 330 25.08 11.62 16.85
C LEU A 330 24.62 10.19 17.18
N TYR A 331 23.97 9.50 16.25
CA TYR A 331 23.47 8.14 16.43
C TYR A 331 23.90 7.21 15.28
N PRO A 332 25.20 6.93 15.09
CA PRO A 332 25.67 6.11 13.98
C PRO A 332 25.05 4.71 13.96
N TRP A 333 24.73 4.14 15.13
CA TRP A 333 24.08 2.84 15.26
C TRP A 333 22.62 2.82 14.77
N LYS A 334 21.93 3.97 14.78
CA LYS A 334 20.52 4.08 14.34
C LYS A 334 20.39 4.05 12.82
N TYR A 335 21.40 4.54 12.12
CA TYR A 335 21.46 4.64 10.65
C TYR A 335 22.48 3.69 10.02
N GLN A 336 23.14 2.86 10.82
CA GLN A 336 24.01 1.81 10.32
C GLN A 336 23.19 0.87 9.43
N ARG A 337 23.52 0.82 8.13
CA ARG A 337 22.94 -0.16 7.22
C ARG A 337 23.12 -1.53 7.87
N LYS A 338 22.00 -2.18 8.21
CA LYS A 338 22.01 -3.56 8.69
C LYS A 338 22.80 -4.37 7.67
N ASP A 339 23.79 -5.12 8.11
CA ASP A 339 24.59 -5.92 7.20
C ASP A 339 23.67 -6.84 6.40
N SER A 340 23.81 -6.80 5.08
CA SER A 340 23.14 -7.72 4.17
C SER A 340 23.55 -9.15 4.51
N GLY A 341 22.73 -10.14 4.13
CA GLY A 341 23.09 -11.54 4.38
C GLY A 341 24.39 -11.89 3.68
N VAL A 342 24.63 -11.33 2.49
CA VAL A 342 25.89 -11.47 1.75
C VAL A 342 27.07 -10.87 2.52
N ARG A 343 26.94 -9.67 3.11
CA ARG A 343 28.04 -9.04 3.87
C ARG A 343 28.37 -9.83 5.14
N LYS A 344 27.36 -10.45 5.76
CA LYS A 344 27.54 -11.37 6.89
C LYS A 344 28.22 -12.67 6.46
N PHE A 345 27.84 -13.23 5.31
CA PHE A 345 28.43 -14.43 4.73
C PHE A 345 29.94 -14.26 4.48
N PHE A 346 30.36 -13.14 3.87
CA PHE A 346 31.77 -12.87 3.60
C PHE A 346 32.56 -12.29 4.79
N ARG A 347 31.92 -11.99 5.92
CA ARG A 347 32.62 -11.49 7.12
C ARG A 347 33.63 -12.51 7.64
N PHE A 348 33.29 -13.80 7.58
CA PHE A 348 34.18 -14.90 7.95
C PHE A 348 35.47 -14.93 7.12
N PHE A 349 35.36 -14.68 5.81
CA PHE A 349 36.53 -14.56 4.93
C PHE A 349 37.38 -13.34 5.26
N LYS A 350 36.75 -12.19 5.54
CA LYS A 350 37.47 -10.94 5.86
C LYS A 350 38.23 -10.99 7.19
N GLU A 351 37.68 -11.67 8.20
CA GLU A 351 38.34 -11.87 9.50
C GLU A 351 39.53 -12.83 9.41
N GLY A 352 39.47 -13.86 8.56
CA GLY A 352 40.60 -14.75 8.25
C GLY A 352 41.74 -14.06 7.49
N LEU A 353 41.44 -13.08 6.64
CA LEU A 353 42.44 -12.32 5.87
C LEU A 353 43.22 -11.30 6.72
N ASN A 354 42.62 -10.74 7.78
CA ASN A 354 43.25 -9.70 8.60
C ASN A 354 44.07 -10.25 9.80
N SER A 355 43.87 -11.52 10.17
CA SER A 355 44.46 -12.11 11.38
C SER A 355 45.77 -12.89 11.13
N GLY A 356 46.24 -13.00 9.88
CA GLY A 356 47.53 -13.63 9.56
C GLY A 356 47.64 -15.12 9.91
N ALA A 357 46.57 -15.75 10.42
CA ALA A 357 46.53 -17.13 10.86
C ALA A 357 45.41 -17.87 10.12
N TRP A 358 45.60 -18.13 8.83
CA TRP A 358 44.75 -19.06 8.11
C TRP A 358 45.23 -20.48 8.43
N SER A 359 44.56 -21.13 9.39
CA SER A 359 44.71 -22.57 9.61
C SER A 359 43.52 -23.28 8.95
N PRO A 360 43.73 -24.25 8.04
CA PRO A 360 42.64 -24.95 7.38
C PRO A 360 42.08 -26.02 8.33
N GLN A 361 41.24 -25.63 9.29
CA GLN A 361 40.39 -26.60 9.99
C GLN A 361 39.09 -26.77 9.22
N LYS A 362 38.95 -27.96 8.62
CA LYS A 362 37.71 -28.50 8.09
C LYS A 362 36.62 -28.42 9.17
N THR A 363 35.75 -27.43 9.10
CA THR A 363 34.44 -27.48 9.76
C THR A 363 33.37 -27.38 8.69
N SER A 364 32.85 -28.53 8.30
CA SER A 364 31.62 -28.64 7.53
C SER A 364 30.45 -28.13 8.38
N SER A 365 30.18 -26.83 8.32
CA SER A 365 28.93 -26.28 8.85
C SER A 365 28.55 -25.04 8.07
N SER A 366 27.78 -25.25 7.00
CA SER A 366 27.03 -24.18 6.35
C SER A 366 26.12 -23.53 7.41
N PRO A 367 26.19 -22.20 7.64
CA PRO A 367 25.22 -21.54 8.50
C PRO A 367 23.94 -21.36 7.69
N ILE A 368 22.98 -22.26 7.89
CA ILE A 368 21.59 -22.05 7.43
C ILE A 368 21.04 -20.87 8.25
N PRO A 369 20.64 -19.74 7.64
CA PRO A 369 19.96 -18.69 8.37
C PRO A 369 18.53 -19.16 8.65
N SER A 370 18.10 -19.06 9.91
CA SER A 370 16.75 -19.41 10.34
C SER A 370 15.69 -18.70 9.48
N THR A 371 15.02 -19.47 8.62
CA THR A 371 13.78 -19.04 7.99
C THR A 371 12.76 -18.78 9.09
N ARG A 372 12.31 -17.53 9.19
CA ARG A 372 11.22 -17.12 10.07
C ARG A 372 10.03 -18.04 9.82
N THR A 373 9.70 -18.91 10.77
CA THR A 373 8.50 -19.73 10.75
C THR A 373 7.29 -18.81 10.71
N LEU A 374 6.51 -18.91 9.63
CA LEU A 374 5.18 -18.34 9.53
C LEU A 374 4.33 -18.95 10.65
N SER A 375 3.87 -18.10 11.56
CA SER A 375 2.88 -18.45 12.58
C SER A 375 1.57 -18.86 11.90
N SER A 376 1.32 -20.16 11.82
CA SER A 376 0.03 -20.72 11.46
C SER A 376 -0.98 -20.43 12.58
N LEU A 377 -2.05 -19.73 12.24
CA LEU A 377 -3.25 -19.66 13.08
C LEU A 377 -3.81 -21.07 13.27
N SER A 378 -3.69 -21.62 14.48
CA SER A 378 -4.49 -22.76 14.91
C SER A 378 -5.82 -22.24 15.43
N GLY A 379 -6.88 -22.43 14.63
CA GLY A 379 -8.27 -22.25 15.06
C GLY A 379 -8.61 -23.22 16.18
N SER A 380 -9.12 -22.68 17.29
CA SER A 380 -9.73 -23.45 18.36
C SER A 380 -11.10 -23.96 17.89
N GLY A 381 -11.13 -25.20 17.40
CA GLY A 381 -12.35 -25.97 17.23
C GLY A 381 -12.76 -26.59 18.57
N SER A 382 -13.66 -25.93 19.30
CA SER A 382 -14.37 -26.54 20.42
C SER A 382 -15.49 -27.42 19.90
N THR A 383 -15.21 -28.72 19.80
CA THR A 383 -16.21 -29.78 19.78
C THR A 383 -16.58 -30.08 21.23
N SER A 384 -17.81 -29.81 21.63
CA SER A 384 -18.43 -30.43 22.80
C SER A 384 -19.66 -31.18 22.30
N ARG A 385 -19.61 -32.49 22.47
CA ARG A 385 -20.70 -33.43 22.21
C ARG A 385 -20.93 -34.15 23.53
N ALA A 386 -22.08 -33.89 24.14
CA ALA A 386 -22.84 -34.77 25.01
C ALA A 386 -24.31 -34.40 24.81
#